data_AF-A0A1L9RED8-F1
#
_entry.id   AF-A0A1L9RED8-F1
#
_cell.length_a   1.000
_cell.length_b   1.000
_cell.length_c   1.000
_cell.angle_alpha   90.00
_cell.angle_beta   90.00
_cell.angle_gamma   90.00
#
_symmetry.space_group_name_H-M   'P 1'
#
loop_
_entity.id
_entity.type
_entity.pdbx_description
1 polymer ?
#
loop_
_entity_poly.entity_id
_entity_poly.type
_entity_poly.pdbx_seq_one_letter_code
_entity_poly.pdbx_strand_id
1 'polypeptide(L)'
;MELPSIPKLAREESDLASHDSVTHHPGPEKVTLARSRGRRHPRLIDQHQFKNSLLAGVGYLELANAGDFAANVWNETPPPQFAVILMAIGGSVALCMVFVALQDFRLSWRNVKLLRAERGMLHALRDGTDDPDLLRLLHSRLGVGVREIGTEVVDRMLMDSLMGTGSLLVGVGTLMAIWGENPTVFEASNLLSGYVGNAMAALFGLVNAVWSSYLVVRFHHHDTVCKRNESLTATQKKRLHTRFRRFQWHSVANAVNGLVAGAASMVTATMWWGYTVLIPCIISLILCNYFWRHKLGYDRPMVSTSSPSSASSSPTPLLPIMDDLACVSSIHTALASDNPLPRTVINLDSLDSVVQFIVHHQMFDAYCEFILRDTKIYKTIFASQAELVLSPEDILRIRHPDNVRLMLDRSNRFLRVVGRKLFAYRERYLLEVVGYAVWKESL
;
A
#
# COMPACT_ATOMS: atom_id res chain seq x y z
N MET A 1 -51.39 -0.55 -13.55
CA MET A 1 -50.37 0.00 -12.63
C MET A 1 -49.81 -1.18 -11.88
N GLU A 2 -48.86 -1.86 -12.52
CA GLU A 2 -48.26 -3.12 -12.07
C GLU A 2 -46.85 -2.82 -11.56
N LEU A 3 -46.52 -3.34 -10.37
CA LEU A 3 -45.20 -3.24 -9.77
C LEU A 3 -44.19 -4.12 -10.54
N PRO A 4 -42.92 -3.69 -10.67
CA PRO A 4 -41.88 -4.50 -11.29
C PRO A 4 -41.51 -5.68 -10.40
N SER A 5 -41.55 -6.86 -11.01
CA SER A 5 -41.24 -8.17 -10.44
C SER A 5 -39.74 -8.31 -10.14
N ILE A 6 -39.43 -8.67 -8.91
CA ILE A 6 -38.09 -9.04 -8.44
C ILE A 6 -37.71 -10.38 -9.10
N PRO A 7 -36.53 -10.52 -9.73
CA PRO A 7 -36.10 -11.79 -10.30
C PRO A 7 -35.90 -12.84 -9.20
N LYS A 8 -36.51 -14.00 -9.42
CA LYS A 8 -36.53 -15.18 -8.54
C LYS A 8 -35.12 -15.63 -8.15
N LEU A 9 -34.77 -15.43 -6.89
CA LEU A 9 -33.56 -15.94 -6.22
C LEU A 9 -33.82 -17.33 -5.58
N ALA A 10 -34.66 -18.15 -6.20
CA ALA A 10 -35.25 -19.34 -5.57
C ALA A 10 -35.08 -20.64 -6.38
N ARG A 11 -34.01 -20.74 -7.18
CA ARG A 11 -33.71 -21.99 -7.90
C ARG A 11 -32.20 -22.21 -8.09
N GLU A 12 -31.45 -22.18 -6.99
CA GLU A 12 -30.03 -22.59 -6.92
C GLU A 12 -29.73 -23.30 -5.58
N GLU A 13 -30.73 -23.94 -4.95
CA GLU A 13 -30.56 -24.71 -3.70
C GLU A 13 -29.84 -26.06 -3.89
N SER A 14 -29.30 -26.34 -5.07
CA SER A 14 -28.60 -27.61 -5.35
C SER A 14 -27.17 -27.45 -5.86
N ASP A 15 -26.72 -26.22 -6.15
CA ASP A 15 -25.38 -25.95 -6.71
C ASP A 15 -24.41 -25.28 -5.70
N LEU A 16 -24.91 -24.77 -4.57
CA LEU A 16 -24.08 -24.17 -3.52
C LEU A 16 -23.27 -25.17 -2.69
N ALA A 17 -23.56 -26.47 -2.79
CA ALA A 17 -22.80 -27.54 -2.13
C ALA A 17 -21.64 -28.10 -2.99
N SER A 18 -21.42 -27.56 -4.19
CA SER A 18 -20.46 -28.11 -5.17
C SER A 18 -19.29 -27.18 -5.50
N HIS A 19 -19.09 -26.08 -4.77
CA HIS A 19 -17.94 -25.17 -4.95
C HIS A 19 -16.69 -25.56 -4.14
N ASP A 20 -16.38 -26.86 -4.10
CA ASP A 20 -15.16 -27.40 -3.44
C ASP A 20 -13.94 -27.50 -4.37
N SER A 21 -13.99 -26.92 -5.57
CA SER A 21 -12.89 -27.00 -6.55
C SER A 21 -12.40 -25.62 -7.00
N VAL A 22 -11.83 -24.85 -6.07
CA VAL A 22 -10.80 -23.85 -6.40
C VAL A 22 -9.69 -24.04 -5.38
N THR A 23 -8.50 -24.43 -5.85
CA THR A 23 -7.29 -24.63 -5.05
C THR A 23 -6.93 -23.38 -4.24
N HIS A 24 -7.51 -23.26 -3.06
CA HIS A 24 -7.21 -22.25 -2.06
C HIS A 24 -6.62 -22.97 -0.84
N HIS A 25 -5.30 -22.87 -0.70
CA HIS A 25 -4.64 -23.35 0.51
C HIS A 25 -5.09 -22.54 1.73
N PRO A 26 -5.27 -23.17 2.90
CA PRO A 26 -5.46 -22.47 4.15
C PRO A 26 -4.28 -21.52 4.39
N GLY A 27 -4.54 -20.37 5.04
CA GLY A 27 -3.49 -19.44 5.46
C GLY A 27 -2.42 -20.11 6.33
N PRO A 28 -1.35 -19.38 6.72
CA PRO A 28 -0.26 -19.97 7.50
C PRO A 28 -0.79 -20.73 8.71
N GLU A 29 -0.43 -22.02 8.80
CA GLU A 29 -0.90 -22.95 9.84
C GLU A 29 -0.57 -22.43 11.25
N LYS A 30 0.50 -21.63 11.36
CA LYS A 30 0.99 -21.00 12.58
C LYS A 30 1.52 -19.60 12.28
N VAL A 31 1.18 -18.66 13.14
CA VAL A 31 1.63 -17.26 13.09
C VAL A 31 2.53 -16.99 14.27
N THR A 32 3.80 -16.72 14.01
CA THR A 32 4.78 -16.39 15.05
C THR A 32 4.85 -14.89 15.29
N LEU A 33 4.61 -14.46 16.52
CA LEU A 33 4.67 -13.08 16.96
C LEU A 33 5.72 -12.93 18.06
N ALA A 34 6.68 -12.02 17.89
CA ALA A 34 7.66 -11.72 18.91
C ALA A 34 7.43 -10.34 19.55
N ARG A 35 7.73 -10.26 20.84
CA ARG A 35 7.80 -9.00 21.57
C ARG A 35 9.22 -8.41 21.45
N SER A 36 9.35 -7.33 20.69
CA SER A 36 10.61 -6.56 20.66
C SER A 36 10.78 -5.74 21.94
N ARG A 37 12.02 -5.67 22.46
CA ARG A 37 12.39 -4.95 23.70
C ARG A 37 11.94 -3.48 23.59
N GLY A 38 11.06 -3.04 24.50
CA GLY A 38 10.53 -1.68 24.54
C GLY A 38 9.16 -1.45 23.89
N ARG A 39 8.52 -2.48 23.29
CA ARG A 39 7.17 -2.36 22.73
C ARG A 39 6.11 -3.01 23.63
N ARG A 40 4.96 -2.34 23.76
CA ARG A 40 3.82 -2.81 24.59
C ARG A 40 3.08 -4.02 23.99
N HIS A 41 3.22 -4.28 22.69
CA HIS A 41 2.49 -5.36 21.98
C HIS A 41 3.42 -6.17 21.07
N PRO A 42 3.21 -7.49 20.95
CA PRO A 42 3.93 -8.34 20.01
C PRO A 42 3.59 -7.97 18.56
N ARG A 43 4.53 -8.18 17.64
CA ARG A 43 4.33 -8.00 16.19
C ARG A 43 4.77 -9.24 15.45
N LEU A 44 4.22 -9.42 14.25
CA LEU A 44 4.60 -10.49 13.33
C LEU A 44 6.11 -10.43 13.07
N ILE A 45 6.79 -11.56 13.24
CA ILE A 45 8.23 -11.67 12.96
C ILE A 45 8.47 -11.54 11.46
N ASP A 46 7.73 -12.32 10.68
CA ASP A 46 7.82 -12.34 9.23
C ASP A 46 6.62 -11.66 8.57
N GLN A 47 6.93 -10.89 7.52
CA GLN A 47 5.92 -10.25 6.70
C GLN A 47 5.62 -11.15 5.51
N HIS A 48 4.52 -11.90 5.58
CA HIS A 48 4.05 -12.78 4.50
C HIS A 48 3.15 -12.08 3.48
N GLN A 49 2.91 -10.77 3.66
CA GLN A 49 1.97 -9.98 2.86
C GLN A 49 2.62 -8.68 2.37
N PHE A 50 2.27 -8.28 1.15
CA PHE A 50 2.58 -6.94 0.66
C PHE A 50 1.71 -5.93 1.42
N LYS A 51 2.35 -4.88 1.95
CA LYS A 51 1.69 -3.88 2.78
C LYS A 51 1.79 -2.49 2.18
N ASN A 52 0.69 -1.77 2.16
CA ASN A 52 0.62 -0.32 1.99
C ASN A 52 1.22 0.35 3.24
N SER A 53 2.54 0.43 3.24
CA SER A 53 3.38 0.84 4.36
C SER A 53 3.89 2.28 4.25
N LEU A 54 3.45 3.03 3.23
CA LEU A 54 3.86 4.42 3.01
C LEU A 54 3.60 5.27 4.25
N LEU A 55 4.64 5.93 4.76
CA LEU A 55 4.55 6.81 5.92
C LEU A 55 3.91 8.15 5.55
N ALA A 56 3.16 8.72 6.49
CA ALA A 56 2.49 10.01 6.29
C ALA A 56 3.52 11.14 6.30
N GLY A 57 4.55 10.99 7.14
CA GLY A 57 5.68 11.92 7.25
C GLY A 57 6.38 12.15 5.92
N VAL A 58 6.45 11.14 5.05
CA VAL A 58 7.09 11.25 3.72
C VAL A 58 6.43 12.33 2.85
N GLY A 59 5.13 12.58 3.01
CA GLY A 59 4.45 13.69 2.33
C GLY A 59 4.96 15.08 2.72
N TYR A 60 5.71 15.20 3.81
CA TYR A 60 6.31 16.43 4.32
C TYR A 60 7.81 16.55 3.98
N LEU A 61 8.39 15.65 3.18
CA LEU A 61 9.81 15.73 2.81
C LEU A 61 10.14 17.02 2.04
N GLU A 62 9.28 17.42 1.10
CA GLU A 62 9.45 18.69 0.37
C GLU A 62 9.38 19.91 1.31
N LEU A 63 8.49 19.87 2.31
CA LEU A 63 8.42 20.94 3.31
C LEU A 63 9.72 21.05 4.11
N ALA A 64 10.32 19.91 4.45
CA ALA A 64 11.55 19.87 5.20
C ALA A 64 12.76 20.29 4.35
N ASN A 65 12.76 19.95 3.06
CA ASN A 65 13.77 20.43 2.12
C ASN A 65 13.66 21.94 1.88
N ALA A 66 12.46 22.52 1.92
CA ALA A 66 12.28 23.97 1.91
C ALA A 66 12.63 24.66 3.25
N GLY A 67 13.17 23.93 4.23
CA GLY A 67 13.59 24.45 5.53
C GLY A 67 14.80 25.37 5.49
N ASP A 68 15.52 25.40 4.37
CA ASP A 68 16.59 26.35 4.04
C ASP A 68 16.09 27.76 3.70
N PHE A 69 14.76 28.01 3.71
CA PHE A 69 14.15 29.30 3.44
C PHE A 69 14.90 30.47 4.10
N ALA A 70 15.16 30.37 5.40
CA ALA A 70 15.79 31.45 6.12
C ALA A 70 17.25 31.68 5.68
N ALA A 71 17.99 30.60 5.40
CA ALA A 71 19.38 30.66 4.95
C ALA A 71 19.51 31.27 3.55
N ASN A 72 18.61 30.92 2.62
CA ASN A 72 18.69 31.42 1.25
C ASN A 72 18.11 32.85 1.12
N VAL A 73 17.11 33.23 1.94
CA VAL A 73 16.48 34.57 1.87
C VAL A 73 17.27 35.63 2.62
N TRP A 74 17.74 35.32 3.83
CA TRP A 74 18.55 36.26 4.63
C TRP A 74 20.02 35.82 4.61
N ASN A 75 20.55 35.70 3.39
CA ASN A 75 21.94 35.32 3.12
C ASN A 75 22.91 36.50 3.29
N GLU A 76 22.75 37.25 4.38
CA GLU A 76 23.61 38.38 4.76
C GLU A 76 24.50 37.96 5.94
N THR A 77 25.72 38.48 6.00
CA THR A 77 26.68 38.18 7.08
C THR A 77 26.97 39.42 7.91
N PRO A 78 26.67 39.44 9.22
CA PRO A 78 26.01 38.39 10.00
C PRO A 78 24.48 38.33 9.75
N PRO A 79 23.85 37.14 9.84
CA PRO A 79 22.41 37.02 9.66
C PRO A 79 21.63 37.64 10.82
N PRO A 80 20.43 38.20 10.58
CA PRO A 80 19.62 38.78 11.64
C PRO A 80 19.11 37.70 12.62
N GLN A 81 18.92 38.06 13.89
CA GLN A 81 18.59 37.10 14.96
C GLN A 81 17.34 36.25 14.67
N PHE A 82 16.30 36.83 14.08
CA PHE A 82 15.09 36.08 13.73
C PHE A 82 15.37 35.04 12.64
N ALA A 83 16.25 35.33 11.68
CA ALA A 83 16.65 34.39 10.64
C ALA A 83 17.48 33.25 11.23
N VAL A 84 18.38 33.53 12.18
CA VAL A 84 19.12 32.50 12.92
C VAL A 84 18.17 31.53 13.63
N ILE A 85 17.11 32.02 14.28
CA ILE A 85 16.10 31.16 14.93
C ILE A 85 15.39 30.29 13.89
N LEU A 86 14.98 30.87 12.76
CA LEU A 86 14.32 30.12 11.69
C LEU A 86 15.24 29.08 11.03
N MET A 87 16.52 29.41 10.80
CA MET A 87 17.53 28.48 10.28
C MET A 87 17.74 27.31 11.25
N ALA A 88 17.83 27.58 12.55
CA ALA A 88 17.99 26.54 13.57
C ALA A 88 16.79 25.57 13.58
N ILE A 89 15.57 26.09 13.47
CA ILE A 89 14.35 25.26 13.40
C ILE A 89 14.30 24.48 12.08
N GLY A 90 14.44 25.17 10.94
CA GLY A 90 14.36 24.57 9.61
C GLY A 90 15.41 23.48 9.38
N GLY A 91 16.67 23.78 9.71
CA GLY A 91 17.77 22.82 9.62
C GLY A 91 17.56 21.60 10.51
N SER A 92 17.09 21.79 11.75
CA SER A 92 16.80 20.68 12.66
C SER A 92 15.64 19.80 12.17
N VAL A 93 14.58 20.40 11.62
CA VAL A 93 13.45 19.66 11.04
C VAL A 93 13.89 18.86 9.82
N ALA A 94 14.70 19.45 8.94
CA ALA A 94 15.27 18.76 7.78
C ALA A 94 16.09 17.52 8.20
N LEU A 95 16.97 17.66 9.19
CA LEU A 95 17.74 16.54 9.74
C LEU A 95 16.84 15.46 10.38
N CYS A 96 15.78 15.85 11.07
CA CYS A 96 14.82 14.89 11.65
C CYS A 96 14.11 14.08 10.56
N MET A 97 13.83 14.69 9.40
CA MET A 97 13.15 14.03 8.29
C MET A 97 13.99 12.97 7.59
N VAL A 98 15.32 13.01 7.73
CA VAL A 98 16.21 11.92 7.30
C VAL A 98 15.82 10.59 7.98
N PHE A 99 15.45 10.61 9.25
CA PHE A 99 15.00 9.39 9.95
C PHE A 99 13.68 8.85 9.39
N VAL A 100 12.77 9.74 8.98
CA VAL A 100 11.50 9.36 8.35
C VAL A 100 11.76 8.72 6.98
N ALA A 101 12.61 9.34 6.16
CA ALA A 101 13.01 8.81 4.85
C ALA A 101 13.69 7.43 4.99
N LEU A 102 14.65 7.29 5.91
CA LEU A 102 15.30 6.00 6.18
C LEU A 102 14.32 4.92 6.65
N GLN A 103 13.33 5.30 7.45
CA GLN A 103 12.32 4.36 7.93
C GLN A 103 11.37 3.94 6.80
N ASP A 104 10.93 4.86 5.92
CA ASP A 104 10.10 4.50 4.76
C ASP A 104 10.89 3.66 3.75
N PHE A 105 12.14 4.02 3.49
CA PHE A 105 13.05 3.26 2.62
C PHE A 105 13.17 1.81 3.09
N ARG A 106 13.35 1.58 4.40
CA ARG A 106 13.40 0.22 4.98
C ARG A 106 12.08 -0.53 4.79
N LEU A 107 10.94 0.14 4.91
CA LEU A 107 9.63 -0.47 4.70
C LEU A 107 9.41 -0.81 3.22
N SER A 108 9.78 0.07 2.31
CA SER A 108 9.71 -0.17 0.87
C SER A 108 10.66 -1.28 0.42
N TRP A 109 11.89 -1.32 0.95
CA TRP A 109 12.85 -2.38 0.68
C TRP A 109 12.35 -3.77 1.07
N ARG A 110 11.63 -3.89 2.20
CA ARG A 110 10.98 -5.14 2.59
C ARG A 110 9.91 -5.56 1.57
N ASN A 111 9.08 -4.63 1.11
CA ASN A 111 8.10 -4.89 0.07
C ASN A 111 8.77 -5.33 -1.24
N VAL A 112 9.83 -4.64 -1.69
CA VAL A 112 10.57 -4.98 -2.92
C VAL A 112 11.19 -6.37 -2.83
N LYS A 113 11.78 -6.73 -1.69
CA LYS A 113 12.32 -8.09 -1.47
C LYS A 113 11.24 -9.16 -1.62
N LEU A 114 10.08 -8.95 -0.99
CA LEU A 114 8.94 -9.88 -1.09
C LEU A 114 8.43 -10.00 -2.53
N LEU A 115 8.25 -8.86 -3.21
CA LEU A 115 7.77 -8.84 -4.60
C LEU A 115 8.77 -9.47 -5.57
N ARG A 116 10.08 -9.32 -5.34
CA ARG A 116 11.11 -9.99 -6.15
C ARG A 116 11.13 -11.50 -5.93
N ALA A 117 10.96 -11.96 -4.69
CA ALA A 117 10.86 -13.37 -4.38
C ALA A 117 9.63 -14.00 -5.03
N GLU A 118 8.46 -13.36 -4.88
CA GLU A 118 7.22 -13.78 -5.54
C GLU A 118 7.37 -13.79 -7.06
N ARG A 119 8.00 -12.77 -7.65
CA ARG A 119 8.25 -12.72 -9.09
C ARG A 119 9.13 -13.89 -9.57
N GLY A 120 10.19 -14.23 -8.84
CA GLY A 120 11.04 -15.38 -9.16
C GLY A 120 10.24 -16.69 -9.13
N MET A 121 9.38 -16.86 -8.13
CA MET A 121 8.51 -18.03 -8.03
C MET A 121 7.47 -18.08 -9.16
N LEU A 122 6.83 -16.95 -9.49
CA LEU A 122 5.87 -16.88 -10.59
C LEU A 122 6.51 -17.20 -11.95
N HIS A 123 7.78 -16.81 -12.15
CA HIS A 123 8.53 -17.22 -13.34
C HIS A 123 8.81 -18.72 -13.35
N ALA A 124 9.24 -19.30 -12.23
CA ALA A 124 9.46 -20.74 -12.13
C ALA A 124 8.17 -21.56 -12.38
N LEU A 125 7.03 -21.11 -11.84
CA LEU A 125 5.72 -21.73 -12.08
C LEU A 125 5.30 -21.62 -13.55
N ARG A 126 5.54 -20.46 -14.17
CA ARG A 126 5.22 -20.24 -15.60
C ARG A 126 6.05 -21.15 -16.49
N ASP A 127 7.33 -21.32 -16.18
CA ASP A 127 8.24 -22.12 -16.99
C ASP A 127 8.01 -23.63 -16.80
N GLY A 128 7.33 -24.04 -15.72
CA GLY A 128 6.99 -25.42 -15.41
C GLY A 128 5.55 -25.84 -15.70
N THR A 129 4.73 -25.00 -16.35
CA THR A 129 3.34 -25.31 -16.65
C THR A 129 3.03 -25.13 -18.13
N ASP A 130 2.36 -26.11 -18.73
CA ASP A 130 1.83 -26.04 -20.09
C ASP A 130 0.34 -25.66 -20.12
N ASP A 131 -0.30 -25.56 -18.94
CA ASP A 131 -1.71 -25.16 -18.84
C ASP A 131 -1.89 -23.69 -19.31
N PRO A 132 -2.58 -23.45 -20.44
CA PRO A 132 -2.78 -22.11 -20.98
C PRO A 132 -3.53 -21.19 -20.02
N ASP A 133 -4.37 -21.76 -19.17
CA ASP A 133 -5.24 -21.04 -18.23
C ASP A 133 -4.41 -20.49 -17.06
N LEU A 134 -3.61 -21.36 -16.45
CA LEU A 134 -2.64 -20.96 -15.45
C LEU A 134 -1.60 -19.97 -16.00
N LEU A 135 -1.14 -20.16 -17.25
CA LEU A 135 -0.22 -19.22 -17.89
C LEU A 135 -0.79 -17.80 -17.99
N ARG A 136 -2.08 -17.64 -18.36
CA ARG A 136 -2.74 -16.33 -18.40
C ARG A 136 -2.80 -15.66 -17.02
N LEU A 137 -3.14 -16.42 -15.98
CA LEU A 137 -3.16 -15.93 -14.60
C LEU A 137 -1.76 -15.49 -14.15
N LEU A 138 -0.73 -16.32 -14.39
CA LEU A 138 0.66 -16.02 -14.03
C LEU A 138 1.17 -14.78 -14.76
N HIS A 139 0.90 -14.64 -16.06
CA HIS A 139 1.22 -13.44 -16.83
C HIS A 139 0.55 -12.19 -16.26
N SER A 140 -0.71 -12.30 -15.85
CA SER A 140 -1.46 -11.18 -15.28
C SER A 140 -0.88 -10.72 -13.94
N ARG A 141 -0.53 -11.67 -13.06
CA ARG A 141 0.15 -11.38 -11.80
C ARG A 141 1.54 -10.80 -12.00
N LEU A 142 2.34 -11.35 -12.93
CA LEU A 142 3.66 -10.82 -13.29
C LEU A 142 3.58 -9.40 -13.83
N GLY A 143 2.53 -9.10 -14.62
CA GLY A 143 2.24 -7.77 -15.13
C GLY A 143 2.01 -6.77 -14.02
N VAL A 144 1.10 -7.07 -13.09
CA VAL A 144 0.83 -6.22 -11.91
C VAL A 144 2.10 -6.07 -11.05
N GLY A 145 2.87 -7.14 -10.88
CA GLY A 145 4.14 -7.11 -10.13
C GLY A 145 5.17 -6.12 -10.67
N VAL A 146 5.25 -5.90 -12.00
CA VAL A 146 6.13 -4.85 -12.57
C VAL A 146 5.73 -3.46 -12.08
N ARG A 147 4.43 -3.17 -12.02
CA ARG A 147 3.91 -1.89 -11.52
C ARG A 147 4.19 -1.74 -10.02
N GLU A 148 3.90 -2.78 -9.23
CA GLU A 148 4.14 -2.78 -7.79
C GLU A 148 5.61 -2.54 -7.45
N ILE A 149 6.53 -3.27 -8.08
CA ILE A 149 7.97 -3.09 -7.88
C ILE A 149 8.41 -1.71 -8.33
N GLY A 150 7.98 -1.25 -9.50
CA GLY A 150 8.38 0.05 -10.03
C GLY A 150 7.92 1.21 -9.15
N THR A 151 6.69 1.17 -8.62
CA THR A 151 6.22 2.18 -7.67
C THR A 151 7.00 2.12 -6.35
N GLU A 152 7.27 0.95 -5.80
CA GLU A 152 8.08 0.85 -4.56
C GLU A 152 9.52 1.34 -4.79
N VAL A 153 10.12 1.07 -5.95
CA VAL A 153 11.49 1.50 -6.24
C VAL A 153 11.55 3.00 -6.58
N VAL A 154 10.71 3.49 -7.50
CA VAL A 154 10.79 4.88 -8.00
C VAL A 154 10.06 5.84 -7.06
N ASP A 155 8.78 5.57 -6.79
CA ASP A 155 7.92 6.50 -6.04
C ASP A 155 8.20 6.46 -4.52
N ARG A 156 9.04 5.55 -4.03
CA ARG A 156 9.41 5.42 -2.61
C ARG A 156 10.91 5.36 -2.39
N MET A 157 11.57 4.26 -2.74
CA MET A 157 13.01 4.12 -2.42
C MET A 157 13.88 5.22 -3.02
N LEU A 158 13.67 5.57 -4.29
CA LEU A 158 14.43 6.61 -4.97
C LEU A 158 14.10 7.99 -4.40
N MET A 159 12.81 8.28 -4.18
CA MET A 159 12.36 9.49 -3.49
C MET A 159 13.03 9.62 -2.12
N ASP A 160 12.94 8.62 -1.26
CA ASP A 160 13.51 8.62 0.09
C ASP A 160 15.03 8.79 0.05
N SER A 161 15.70 8.18 -0.93
CA SER A 161 17.15 8.30 -1.10
C SER A 161 17.56 9.70 -1.52
N LEU A 162 16.93 10.24 -2.57
CA LEU A 162 17.28 11.56 -3.12
C LEU A 162 16.80 12.67 -2.19
N MET A 163 15.52 12.68 -1.82
CA MET A 163 14.94 13.69 -0.95
C MET A 163 15.50 13.61 0.47
N GLY A 164 15.76 12.42 1.00
CA GLY A 164 16.39 12.26 2.31
C GLY A 164 17.85 12.70 2.33
N THR A 165 18.61 12.44 1.27
CA THR A 165 19.96 12.99 1.11
C THR A 165 19.90 14.52 0.94
N GLY A 166 18.93 15.02 0.16
CA GLY A 166 18.63 16.44 0.06
C GLY A 166 18.38 17.06 1.42
N SER A 167 17.51 16.47 2.25
CA SER A 167 17.22 16.95 3.61
C SER A 167 18.43 16.97 4.52
N LEU A 168 19.35 16.00 4.37
CA LEU A 168 20.61 15.98 5.10
C LEU A 168 21.50 17.16 4.69
N LEU A 169 21.69 17.39 3.39
CA LEU A 169 22.53 18.47 2.87
C LEU A 169 21.94 19.84 3.19
N VAL A 170 20.63 20.02 2.97
CA VAL A 170 19.85 21.21 3.34
C VAL A 170 19.97 21.47 4.84
N GLY A 171 19.75 20.45 5.68
CA GLY A 171 19.81 20.59 7.13
C GLY A 171 21.18 21.01 7.63
N VAL A 172 22.24 20.35 7.15
CA VAL A 172 23.63 20.70 7.50
C VAL A 172 23.99 22.09 6.99
N GLY A 173 23.72 22.41 5.72
CA GLY A 173 24.02 23.71 5.12
C GLY A 173 23.31 24.85 5.85
N THR A 174 22.02 24.68 6.15
CA THR A 174 21.21 25.68 6.87
C THR A 174 21.75 25.94 8.28
N LEU A 175 22.20 24.91 9.00
CA LEU A 175 22.83 25.10 10.31
C LEU A 175 24.20 25.76 10.18
N MET A 176 25.01 25.37 9.18
CA MET A 176 26.31 26.01 8.91
C MET A 176 26.16 27.51 8.60
N ALA A 177 25.09 27.91 7.92
CA ALA A 177 24.80 29.31 7.58
C ALA A 177 24.78 30.25 8.81
N ILE A 178 24.43 29.73 10.00
CA ILE A 178 24.43 30.49 11.25
C ILE A 178 25.84 31.02 11.58
N TRP A 179 26.89 30.29 11.20
CA TRP A 179 28.29 30.66 11.40
C TRP A 179 28.94 31.19 10.11
N GLY A 180 28.15 31.77 9.20
CA GLY A 180 28.59 32.29 7.91
C GLY A 180 29.60 33.44 7.96
N GLU A 181 30.00 33.92 9.15
CA GLU A 181 31.09 34.90 9.30
C GLU A 181 32.43 34.37 8.78
N ASN A 182 32.63 33.05 8.77
CA ASN A 182 33.79 32.43 8.12
C ASN A 182 33.50 32.23 6.62
N PRO A 183 34.28 32.83 5.70
CA PRO A 183 34.05 32.72 4.25
C PRO A 183 33.95 31.28 3.74
N THR A 184 34.76 30.37 4.29
CA THR A 184 34.73 28.95 3.89
C THR A 184 33.44 28.25 4.32
N VAL A 185 32.91 28.59 5.50
CA VAL A 185 31.66 28.05 6.01
C VAL A 185 30.48 28.61 5.23
N PHE A 186 30.53 29.89 4.85
CA PHE A 186 29.54 30.55 4.00
C PHE A 186 29.42 29.90 2.62
N GLU A 187 30.55 29.70 1.92
CA GLU A 187 30.56 29.04 0.62
C GLU A 187 30.07 27.59 0.70
N ALA A 188 30.53 26.83 1.70
CA ALA A 188 30.09 25.46 1.92
C ALA A 188 28.60 25.37 2.24
N SER A 189 28.10 26.27 3.10
CA SER A 189 26.67 26.40 3.43
C SER A 189 25.83 26.60 2.17
N ASN A 190 26.15 27.62 1.37
CA ASN A 190 25.41 27.94 0.15
C ASN A 190 25.43 26.80 -0.87
N LEU A 191 26.58 26.12 -1.01
CA LEU A 191 26.69 24.95 -1.88
C LEU A 191 25.78 23.80 -1.41
N LEU A 192 25.76 23.51 -0.11
CA LEU A 192 25.03 22.39 0.48
C LEU A 192 23.51 22.63 0.52
N SER A 193 23.06 23.77 1.06
CA SER A 193 21.64 24.09 1.18
C SER A 193 21.05 24.60 -0.13
N GLY A 194 21.70 25.58 -0.76
CA GLY A 194 21.16 26.26 -1.95
C GLY A 194 21.20 25.42 -3.21
N TYR A 195 22.31 24.73 -3.49
CA TYR A 195 22.53 24.08 -4.79
C TYR A 195 22.41 22.55 -4.75
N VAL A 196 23.32 21.87 -4.05
CA VAL A 196 23.42 20.40 -4.13
C VAL A 196 22.23 19.72 -3.46
N GLY A 197 21.77 20.22 -2.30
CA GLY A 197 20.58 19.72 -1.63
C GLY A 197 19.33 19.81 -2.52
N ASN A 198 19.10 20.99 -3.10
CA ASN A 198 17.98 21.26 -3.99
C ASN A 198 18.05 20.50 -5.33
N ALA A 199 19.26 20.26 -5.86
CA ALA A 199 19.45 19.45 -7.06
C ALA A 199 18.94 18.01 -6.91
N MET A 200 18.97 17.44 -5.70
CA MET A 200 18.42 16.10 -5.45
C MET A 200 16.90 16.05 -5.65
N ALA A 201 16.18 17.11 -5.24
CA ALA A 201 14.74 17.23 -5.45
C ALA A 201 14.41 17.34 -6.94
N ALA A 202 15.17 18.15 -7.68
CA ALA A 202 15.02 18.29 -9.13
C ALA A 202 15.27 16.98 -9.88
N LEU A 203 16.34 16.25 -9.51
CA LEU A 203 16.65 14.94 -10.09
C LEU A 203 15.52 13.93 -9.84
N PHE A 204 15.01 13.87 -8.62
CA PHE A 204 13.86 13.02 -8.30
C PHE A 204 12.64 13.38 -9.16
N GLY A 205 12.31 14.68 -9.25
CA GLY A 205 11.19 15.18 -10.05
C GLY A 205 11.24 14.71 -11.50
N LEU A 206 12.44 14.71 -12.12
CA LEU A 206 12.64 14.24 -13.49
C LEU A 206 12.40 12.72 -13.62
N VAL A 207 13.01 11.92 -12.76
CA VAL A 207 12.88 10.44 -12.82
C VAL A 207 11.43 10.03 -12.53
N ASN A 208 10.79 10.66 -11.54
CA ASN A 208 9.39 10.45 -11.22
C ASN A 208 8.46 10.81 -12.40
N ALA A 209 8.75 11.89 -13.13
CA ALA A 209 7.96 12.27 -14.30
C ALA A 209 8.02 11.23 -15.43
N VAL A 210 9.19 10.62 -15.67
CA VAL A 210 9.36 9.53 -16.65
C VAL A 210 8.53 8.31 -16.24
N TRP A 211 8.65 7.89 -14.98
CA TRP A 211 7.91 6.74 -14.46
C TRP A 211 6.39 6.99 -14.43
N SER A 212 5.97 8.17 -14.00
CA SER A 212 4.56 8.58 -13.98
C SER A 212 3.97 8.63 -15.39
N SER A 213 4.73 9.14 -16.38
CA SER A 213 4.33 9.12 -17.79
C SER A 213 4.10 7.69 -18.29
N TYR A 214 5.02 6.77 -17.96
CA TYR A 214 4.86 5.35 -18.27
C TYR A 214 3.57 4.77 -17.66
N LEU A 215 3.26 5.07 -16.39
CA LEU A 215 2.04 4.61 -15.73
C LEU A 215 0.78 5.16 -16.41
N VAL A 216 0.76 6.44 -16.78
CA VAL A 216 -0.39 7.06 -17.47
C VAL A 216 -0.68 6.37 -18.79
N VAL A 217 0.35 6.17 -19.62
CA VAL A 217 0.24 5.49 -20.92
C VAL A 217 -0.25 4.06 -20.73
N ARG A 218 0.36 3.32 -19.80
CA ARG A 218 -0.03 1.94 -19.47
C ARG A 218 -1.51 1.84 -19.09
N PHE A 219 -1.95 2.64 -18.14
CA PHE A 219 -3.35 2.61 -17.68
C PHE A 219 -4.32 3.16 -18.72
N HIS A 220 -3.89 4.06 -19.61
CA HIS A 220 -4.70 4.51 -20.74
C HIS A 220 -4.98 3.37 -21.73
N HIS A 221 -3.98 2.55 -22.05
CA HIS A 221 -4.17 1.37 -22.89
C HIS A 221 -5.09 0.34 -22.23
N HIS A 222 -4.86 0.02 -20.95
CA HIS A 222 -5.71 -0.92 -20.22
C HIS A 222 -7.19 -0.45 -20.18
N ASP A 223 -7.43 0.83 -19.88
CA ASP A 223 -8.78 1.41 -19.83
C ASP A 223 -9.48 1.35 -21.20
N THR A 224 -8.76 1.69 -22.26
CA THR A 224 -9.29 1.68 -23.62
C THR A 224 -9.72 0.28 -24.05
N VAL A 225 -8.89 -0.73 -23.78
CA VAL A 225 -9.22 -2.12 -24.11
C VAL A 225 -10.38 -2.64 -23.25
N CYS A 226 -10.35 -2.38 -21.93
CA CYS A 226 -11.43 -2.83 -21.03
C CYS A 226 -12.79 -2.23 -21.41
N LYS A 227 -12.84 -0.98 -21.89
CA LYS A 227 -14.09 -0.37 -22.37
C LYS A 227 -14.67 -1.07 -23.59
N ARG A 228 -13.80 -1.48 -24.51
CA ARG A 228 -14.16 -2.13 -25.79
C ARG A 228 -14.50 -3.61 -25.63
N ASN A 229 -13.97 -4.29 -24.61
CA ASN A 229 -14.19 -5.72 -24.41
C ASN A 229 -15.67 -6.03 -24.11
N GLU A 230 -16.30 -6.88 -24.92
CA GLU A 230 -17.71 -7.27 -24.80
C GLU A 230 -17.99 -8.25 -23.65
N SER A 231 -16.99 -9.02 -23.22
CA SER A 231 -17.11 -9.98 -22.11
C SER A 231 -17.32 -9.32 -20.74
N LEU A 232 -17.04 -8.02 -20.62
CA LEU A 232 -17.16 -7.28 -19.37
C LEU A 232 -18.54 -6.63 -19.25
N THR A 233 -19.19 -6.82 -18.11
CA THR A 233 -20.45 -6.11 -17.78
C THR A 233 -20.21 -4.60 -17.61
N ALA A 234 -21.27 -3.79 -17.79
CA ALA A 234 -21.20 -2.34 -17.61
C ALA A 234 -20.69 -1.93 -16.22
N THR A 235 -21.07 -2.67 -15.17
CA THR A 235 -20.62 -2.44 -13.80
C THR A 235 -19.12 -2.71 -13.63
N GLN A 236 -18.61 -3.81 -14.20
CA GLN A 236 -17.17 -4.13 -14.18
C GLN A 236 -16.36 -3.07 -14.95
N LYS A 237 -16.83 -2.66 -16.14
CA LYS A 237 -16.21 -1.59 -16.94
C LYS A 237 -16.10 -0.29 -16.14
N LYS A 238 -17.17 0.12 -15.45
CA LYS A 238 -17.18 1.33 -14.61
C LYS A 238 -16.16 1.26 -13.46
N ARG A 239 -16.04 0.10 -12.81
CA ARG A 239 -15.11 -0.12 -11.68
C ARG A 239 -13.65 -0.13 -12.15
N LEU A 240 -13.36 -0.83 -13.24
CA LEU A 240 -12.05 -0.80 -13.91
C LEU A 240 -11.67 0.61 -14.34
N HIS A 241 -12.58 1.30 -15.03
CA HIS A 241 -12.37 2.69 -15.45
C HIS A 241 -12.04 3.60 -14.27
N THR A 242 -12.82 3.49 -13.19
CA THR A 242 -12.58 4.28 -11.97
C THR A 242 -11.21 3.96 -11.37
N ARG A 243 -10.79 2.69 -11.36
CA ARG A 243 -9.49 2.28 -10.84
C ARG A 243 -8.34 2.89 -11.65
N PHE A 244 -8.37 2.76 -12.98
CA PHE A 244 -7.32 3.28 -13.85
C PHE A 244 -7.28 4.80 -13.88
N ARG A 245 -8.44 5.47 -13.89
CA ARG A 245 -8.52 6.93 -13.79
C ARG A 245 -7.89 7.46 -12.51
N ARG A 246 -8.09 6.80 -11.36
CA ARG A 246 -7.46 7.21 -10.10
C ARG A 246 -5.94 7.12 -10.16
N PHE A 247 -5.38 6.08 -10.79
CA PHE A 247 -3.94 5.98 -11.01
C PHE A 247 -3.42 7.04 -11.96
N GLN A 248 -4.13 7.30 -13.07
CA GLN A 248 -3.77 8.35 -14.02
C GLN A 248 -3.75 9.72 -13.35
N TRP A 249 -4.82 10.07 -12.61
CA TRP A 249 -4.89 11.35 -11.89
C TRP A 249 -3.75 11.52 -10.89
N HIS A 250 -3.47 10.49 -10.09
CA HIS A 250 -2.34 10.53 -9.16
C HIS A 250 -1.01 10.65 -9.89
N SER A 251 -0.77 9.88 -10.95
CA SER A 251 0.50 9.91 -11.69
C SER A 251 0.72 11.26 -12.37
N VAL A 252 -0.32 11.85 -12.98
CA VAL A 252 -0.24 13.19 -13.57
C VAL A 252 0.04 14.24 -12.51
N ALA A 253 -0.71 14.23 -11.40
CA ALA A 253 -0.51 15.18 -10.31
C ALA A 253 0.91 15.06 -9.74
N ASN A 254 1.39 13.83 -9.50
CA ASN A 254 2.72 13.59 -8.95
C ASN A 254 3.85 14.00 -9.92
N ALA A 255 3.69 13.77 -11.22
CA ALA A 255 4.66 14.17 -12.24
C ALA A 255 4.76 15.70 -12.35
N VAL A 256 3.62 16.39 -12.50
CA VAL A 256 3.58 17.85 -12.60
C VAL A 256 4.13 18.46 -11.31
N ASN A 257 3.73 17.94 -10.15
CA ASN A 257 4.22 18.40 -8.86
C ASN A 257 5.74 18.24 -8.75
N GLY A 258 6.28 17.06 -9.10
CA GLY A 258 7.72 16.80 -9.03
C GLY A 258 8.54 17.69 -9.96
N LEU A 259 8.07 17.95 -11.19
CA LEU A 259 8.75 18.85 -12.12
C LEU A 259 8.74 20.30 -11.65
N VAL A 260 7.57 20.79 -11.22
CA VAL A 260 7.42 22.18 -10.75
C VAL A 260 8.17 22.39 -9.44
N ALA A 261 8.05 21.48 -8.48
CA ALA A 261 8.78 21.54 -7.22
C ALA A 261 10.29 21.46 -7.44
N GLY A 262 10.74 20.55 -8.31
CA GLY A 262 12.15 20.43 -8.67
C GLY A 262 12.72 21.71 -9.30
N ALA A 263 11.99 22.31 -10.25
CA ALA A 263 12.40 23.57 -10.86
C ALA A 263 12.39 24.73 -9.84
N ALA A 264 11.33 24.83 -9.02
CA ALA A 264 11.22 25.86 -7.99
C ALA A 264 12.31 25.74 -6.93
N SER A 265 12.64 24.52 -6.50
CA SER A 265 13.72 24.21 -5.56
C SER A 265 15.07 24.72 -6.08
N MET A 266 15.39 24.54 -7.37
CA MET A 266 16.61 25.11 -7.96
C MET A 266 16.64 26.64 -7.96
N VAL A 267 15.48 27.29 -8.13
CA VAL A 267 15.35 28.74 -8.09
C VAL A 267 15.54 29.30 -6.68
N THR A 268 15.19 28.54 -5.64
CA THR A 268 15.29 29.01 -4.25
C THR A 268 16.70 29.39 -3.80
N ALA A 269 17.73 28.89 -4.48
CA ALA A 269 19.13 29.26 -4.22
C ALA A 269 19.41 30.76 -4.44
N THR A 270 18.66 31.40 -5.33
CA THR A 270 18.91 32.79 -5.75
C THR A 270 17.70 33.70 -5.61
N MET A 271 16.47 33.15 -5.66
CA MET A 271 15.25 33.95 -5.66
C MET A 271 14.21 33.42 -4.66
N TRP A 272 13.79 34.28 -3.73
CA TRP A 272 12.85 33.93 -2.67
C TRP A 272 11.46 33.51 -3.17
N TRP A 273 11.03 33.98 -4.34
CA TRP A 273 9.73 33.60 -4.92
C TRP A 273 9.69 32.13 -5.36
N GLY A 274 10.83 31.42 -5.44
CA GLY A 274 10.81 29.96 -5.59
C GLY A 274 10.02 29.28 -4.46
N TYR A 275 10.13 29.80 -3.24
CA TYR A 275 9.38 29.27 -2.09
C TYR A 275 7.87 29.50 -2.20
N THR A 276 7.42 30.59 -2.81
CA THR A 276 5.98 30.83 -3.00
C THR A 276 5.38 29.82 -3.98
N VAL A 277 6.16 29.38 -4.98
CA VAL A 277 5.80 28.30 -5.89
C VAL A 277 5.83 26.92 -5.21
N LEU A 278 6.72 26.71 -4.24
CA LEU A 278 6.81 25.45 -3.48
C LEU A 278 5.60 25.21 -2.57
N ILE A 279 4.97 26.25 -2.01
CA ILE A 279 3.81 26.11 -1.11
C ILE A 279 2.68 25.25 -1.73
N PRO A 280 2.12 25.56 -2.91
CA PRO A 280 1.10 24.71 -3.52
C PRO A 280 1.62 23.31 -3.85
N CYS A 281 2.92 23.17 -4.17
CA CYS A 281 3.52 21.87 -4.44
C CYS A 281 3.60 20.96 -3.19
N ILE A 282 3.94 21.54 -2.04
CA ILE A 282 3.96 20.86 -0.74
C ILE A 282 2.56 20.39 -0.38
N ILE A 283 1.55 21.27 -0.50
CA ILE A 283 0.16 20.91 -0.23
C ILE A 283 -0.30 19.77 -1.14
N SER A 284 0.00 19.88 -2.44
CA SER A 284 -0.31 18.85 -3.43
C SER A 284 0.36 17.51 -3.10
N LEU A 285 1.62 17.49 -2.66
CA LEU A 285 2.32 16.26 -2.26
C LEU A 285 1.67 15.60 -1.03
N ILE A 286 1.30 16.39 -0.01
CA ILE A 286 0.60 15.90 1.17
C ILE A 286 -0.73 15.24 0.76
N LEU A 287 -1.48 15.89 -0.14
CA LEU A 287 -2.74 15.35 -0.67
C LEU A 287 -2.53 14.09 -1.52
N CYS A 288 -1.47 14.04 -2.34
CA CYS A 288 -1.12 12.86 -3.13
C CYS A 288 -0.74 11.68 -2.22
N ASN A 289 0.07 11.91 -1.18
CA ASN A 289 0.42 10.89 -0.18
C ASN A 289 -0.83 10.36 0.54
N TYR A 290 -1.73 11.26 0.98
CA TYR A 290 -3.00 10.89 1.58
C TYR A 290 -3.87 10.07 0.60
N PHE A 291 -4.00 10.53 -0.65
CA PHE A 291 -4.75 9.84 -1.68
C PHE A 291 -4.19 8.44 -1.96
N TRP A 292 -2.86 8.30 -2.03
CA TRP A 292 -2.21 7.00 -2.18
C TRP A 292 -2.60 6.06 -1.05
N ARG A 293 -2.37 6.47 0.20
CA ARG A 293 -2.61 5.65 1.39
C ARG A 293 -4.05 5.17 1.51
N HIS A 294 -5.02 6.01 1.17
CA HIS A 294 -6.43 5.70 1.41
C HIS A 294 -7.16 5.15 0.18
N LYS A 295 -6.79 5.57 -1.05
CA LYS A 295 -7.56 5.27 -2.26
C LYS A 295 -6.83 4.39 -3.28
N LEU A 296 -5.49 4.46 -3.36
CA LEU A 296 -4.72 3.68 -4.34
C LEU A 296 -4.09 2.43 -3.75
N GLY A 297 -3.27 2.61 -2.71
CA GLY A 297 -2.54 1.53 -2.04
C GLY A 297 -3.48 0.46 -1.49
N TYR A 298 -2.94 -0.75 -1.39
CA TYR A 298 -3.62 -1.94 -0.87
C TYR A 298 -2.60 -2.86 -0.20
N ASP A 299 -3.11 -3.69 0.68
CA ASP A 299 -2.40 -4.85 1.21
C ASP A 299 -2.85 -6.08 0.42
N ARG A 300 -1.95 -7.03 0.15
CA ARG A 300 -2.34 -8.32 -0.44
C ARG A 300 -1.47 -9.47 0.06
N PRO A 301 -2.03 -10.68 0.19
CA PRO A 301 -1.24 -11.87 0.45
C PRO A 301 -0.30 -12.16 -0.73
N MET A 302 0.87 -12.72 -0.42
CA MET A 302 1.79 -13.26 -1.42
C MET A 302 1.31 -14.63 -1.88
N VAL A 303 1.49 -14.91 -3.17
CA VAL A 303 1.26 -16.27 -3.67
C VAL A 303 2.24 -17.19 -2.94
N SER A 304 1.73 -18.20 -2.24
CA SER A 304 2.53 -19.20 -1.54
C SER A 304 2.17 -20.59 -2.06
N THR A 305 3.18 -21.38 -2.43
CA THR A 305 3.06 -22.78 -2.82
C THR A 305 3.00 -23.67 -1.57
N SER A 306 1.82 -23.86 -1.00
CA SER A 306 1.58 -24.94 -0.05
C SER A 306 0.85 -26.12 -0.71
N SER A 307 1.57 -26.81 -1.61
CA SER A 307 1.30 -28.15 -2.20
C SER A 307 0.56 -28.21 -3.57
N PRO A 308 1.20 -28.75 -4.63
CA PRO A 308 0.65 -28.90 -5.98
C PRO A 308 -0.24 -30.16 -6.12
N SER A 309 -1.11 -30.41 -5.15
CA SER A 309 -1.88 -31.65 -5.08
C SER A 309 -3.36 -31.35 -4.97
N SER A 310 -3.97 -30.85 -6.05
CA SER A 310 -5.41 -30.93 -6.41
C SER A 310 -5.71 -30.09 -7.67
N ALA A 311 -5.00 -30.30 -8.77
CA ALA A 311 -5.42 -29.76 -10.06
C ALA A 311 -6.50 -30.68 -10.65
N SER A 312 -7.76 -30.52 -10.22
CA SER A 312 -8.90 -31.15 -10.87
C SER A 312 -9.37 -30.30 -12.05
N SER A 313 -9.43 -30.97 -13.19
CA SER A 313 -9.78 -30.54 -14.53
C SER A 313 -11.19 -29.94 -14.69
N SER A 314 -11.28 -28.67 -15.10
CA SER A 314 -12.39 -28.14 -15.92
C SER A 314 -12.03 -26.78 -16.53
N PRO A 315 -12.43 -26.48 -17.77
CA PRO A 315 -11.89 -25.38 -18.58
C PRO A 315 -12.61 -24.05 -18.30
N THR A 316 -11.85 -22.96 -18.20
CA THR A 316 -12.12 -21.54 -18.59
C THR A 316 -11.49 -20.55 -17.55
N PRO A 317 -10.47 -19.73 -17.91
CA PRO A 317 -9.57 -19.07 -16.93
C PRO A 317 -9.87 -17.61 -16.56
N LEU A 318 -10.72 -16.92 -17.31
CA LEU A 318 -11.17 -15.58 -16.92
C LEU A 318 -12.23 -15.66 -15.82
N LEU A 319 -13.04 -16.73 -15.85
CA LEU A 319 -14.03 -17.02 -14.82
C LEU A 319 -13.41 -17.05 -13.42
N PRO A 320 -12.35 -17.83 -13.08
CA PRO A 320 -11.85 -17.86 -11.70
C PRO A 320 -11.37 -16.52 -11.17
N ILE A 321 -10.80 -15.62 -12.00
CA ILE A 321 -10.39 -14.27 -11.54
C ILE A 321 -11.61 -13.34 -11.43
N MET A 322 -12.55 -13.43 -12.37
CA MET A 322 -13.77 -12.63 -12.38
C MET A 322 -14.76 -13.07 -11.29
N ASP A 323 -14.81 -14.36 -10.99
CA ASP A 323 -15.57 -15.01 -9.93
C ASP A 323 -14.96 -14.66 -8.57
N ASP A 324 -13.62 -14.72 -8.45
CA ASP A 324 -12.91 -14.17 -7.28
C ASP A 324 -13.24 -12.70 -7.06
N LEU A 325 -13.23 -11.89 -8.14
CA LEU A 325 -13.58 -10.48 -8.06
C LEU A 325 -15.06 -10.31 -7.67
N ALA A 326 -15.97 -11.09 -8.24
CA ALA A 326 -17.39 -11.03 -7.93
C ALA A 326 -17.67 -11.40 -6.47
N CYS A 327 -17.06 -12.49 -5.99
CA CYS A 327 -17.13 -12.96 -4.60
C CYS A 327 -16.55 -11.91 -3.63
N VAL A 328 -15.35 -11.40 -3.89
CA VAL A 328 -14.75 -10.35 -3.06
C VAL A 328 -15.60 -9.08 -3.05
N SER A 329 -16.21 -8.73 -4.18
CA SER A 329 -17.08 -7.56 -4.31
C SER A 329 -18.39 -7.71 -3.55
N SER A 330 -19.01 -8.89 -3.63
CA SER A 330 -20.26 -9.18 -2.91
C SER A 330 -20.02 -9.16 -1.41
N ILE A 331 -18.93 -9.79 -0.94
CA ILE A 331 -18.53 -9.77 0.47
C ILE A 331 -18.22 -8.35 0.94
N HIS A 332 -17.44 -7.58 0.17
CA HIS A 332 -17.14 -6.19 0.52
C HIS A 332 -18.42 -5.35 0.63
N THR A 333 -19.35 -5.49 -0.31
CA THR A 333 -20.62 -4.75 -0.31
C THR A 333 -21.50 -5.15 0.87
N ALA A 334 -21.56 -6.45 1.19
CA ALA A 334 -22.29 -6.95 2.35
C ALA A 334 -21.68 -6.46 3.67
N LEU A 335 -20.35 -6.44 3.80
CA LEU A 335 -19.67 -5.89 4.99
C LEU A 335 -19.74 -4.36 5.09
N ALA A 336 -19.98 -3.67 3.97
CA ALA A 336 -20.12 -2.22 3.92
C ALA A 336 -21.55 -1.73 4.14
N SER A 337 -22.54 -2.59 3.88
CA SER A 337 -23.94 -2.34 4.18
C SER A 337 -24.31 -2.95 5.54
N ASP A 338 -25.38 -2.48 6.17
CA ASP A 338 -25.92 -3.11 7.38
C ASP A 338 -26.66 -4.44 7.07
N ASN A 339 -26.61 -4.89 5.81
CA ASN A 339 -27.19 -6.17 5.40
C ASN A 339 -26.23 -7.29 5.79
N PRO A 340 -26.61 -8.19 6.72
CA PRO A 340 -25.75 -9.29 7.11
C PRO A 340 -25.50 -10.21 5.91
N LEU A 341 -24.27 -10.68 5.78
CA LEU A 341 -23.95 -11.81 4.92
C LEU A 341 -24.89 -12.98 5.25
N PRO A 342 -25.33 -13.78 4.26
CA PRO A 342 -26.12 -14.96 4.53
C PRO A 342 -25.44 -15.84 5.58
N ARG A 343 -26.23 -16.44 6.50
CA ARG A 343 -25.70 -17.35 7.53
C ARG A 343 -24.94 -18.54 6.96
N THR A 344 -25.20 -18.88 5.69
CA THR A 344 -24.48 -19.88 4.91
C THR A 344 -23.05 -19.46 4.57
N VAL A 345 -22.77 -18.16 4.45
CA VAL A 345 -21.43 -17.61 4.19
C VAL A 345 -20.68 -17.37 5.49
N ILE A 346 -21.35 -16.81 6.51
CA ILE A 346 -20.76 -16.63 7.85
C ILE A 346 -21.83 -16.61 8.93
N ASN A 347 -21.65 -17.42 9.96
CA ASN A 347 -22.45 -17.35 11.17
C ASN A 347 -21.73 -16.48 12.21
N LEU A 348 -22.12 -15.21 12.31
CA LEU A 348 -21.55 -14.22 13.24
C LEU A 348 -21.82 -14.54 14.73
N ASP A 349 -22.70 -15.50 15.02
CA ASP A 349 -23.01 -15.96 16.36
C ASP A 349 -22.08 -17.12 16.81
N SER A 350 -21.31 -17.69 15.88
CA SER A 350 -20.38 -18.80 16.15
C SER A 350 -18.92 -18.39 15.95
N LEU A 351 -18.12 -18.52 17.01
CA LEU A 351 -16.68 -18.23 16.94
C LEU A 351 -15.97 -19.13 15.92
N ASP A 352 -16.38 -20.39 15.81
CA ASP A 352 -15.83 -21.36 14.86
C ASP A 352 -16.04 -20.90 13.41
N SER A 353 -17.27 -20.54 13.06
CA SER A 353 -17.59 -20.03 11.72
C SER A 353 -16.82 -18.75 11.39
N VAL A 354 -16.70 -17.82 12.34
CA VAL A 354 -15.98 -16.56 12.13
C VAL A 354 -14.47 -16.79 11.95
N VAL A 355 -13.86 -17.65 12.75
CA VAL A 355 -12.42 -17.96 12.63
C VAL A 355 -12.12 -18.72 11.34
N GLN A 356 -12.96 -19.70 10.97
CA GLN A 356 -12.84 -20.40 9.69
C GLN A 356 -12.95 -19.43 8.52
N PHE A 357 -13.90 -18.50 8.55
CA PHE A 357 -14.02 -17.45 7.53
C PHE A 357 -12.76 -16.58 7.44
N ILE A 358 -12.17 -16.19 8.59
CA ILE A 358 -10.93 -15.40 8.64
C ILE A 358 -9.75 -16.17 8.02
N VAL A 359 -9.62 -17.46 8.33
CA VAL A 359 -8.56 -18.33 7.79
C VAL A 359 -8.75 -18.56 6.30
N HIS A 360 -9.98 -18.88 5.88
CA HIS A 360 -10.35 -19.13 4.49
C HIS A 360 -10.01 -17.92 3.59
N HIS A 361 -10.23 -16.70 4.08
CA HIS A 361 -9.89 -15.48 3.33
C HIS A 361 -8.48 -14.93 3.61
N GLN A 362 -7.58 -15.72 4.20
CA GLN A 362 -6.17 -15.36 4.46
C GLN A 362 -5.99 -14.08 5.31
N MET A 363 -6.92 -13.82 6.22
CA MET A 363 -6.90 -12.65 7.11
C MET A 363 -6.29 -12.95 8.48
N PHE A 364 -5.82 -14.18 8.71
CA PHE A 364 -5.41 -14.66 10.03
C PHE A 364 -4.26 -13.86 10.64
N ASP A 365 -3.23 -13.49 9.86
CA ASP A 365 -2.12 -12.63 10.32
C ASP A 365 -2.62 -11.29 10.88
N ALA A 366 -3.49 -10.62 10.12
CA ALA A 366 -4.07 -9.33 10.48
C ALA A 366 -5.03 -9.46 11.67
N TYR A 367 -5.73 -10.59 11.76
CA TYR A 367 -6.57 -10.93 12.90
C TYR A 367 -5.73 -11.07 14.16
N CYS A 368 -4.69 -11.91 14.17
CA CYS A 368 -3.77 -12.08 15.29
C CYS A 368 -3.16 -10.73 15.74
N GLU A 369 -2.69 -9.90 14.80
CA GLU A 369 -2.19 -8.56 15.15
C GLU A 369 -3.28 -7.67 15.77
N PHE A 370 -4.53 -7.80 15.35
CA PHE A 370 -5.66 -7.03 15.87
C PHE A 370 -6.07 -7.47 17.28
N ILE A 371 -6.28 -8.76 17.52
CA ILE A 371 -6.67 -9.27 18.85
C ILE A 371 -5.59 -9.03 19.90
N LEU A 372 -4.31 -9.12 19.55
CA LEU A 372 -3.19 -8.92 20.50
C LEU A 372 -2.93 -7.44 20.85
N ARG A 373 -3.53 -6.49 20.12
CA ARG A 373 -3.56 -5.08 20.52
C ARG A 373 -4.51 -4.85 21.70
N ASP A 374 -5.50 -5.72 21.90
CA ASP A 374 -6.36 -5.65 23.07
C ASP A 374 -5.63 -6.22 24.29
N THR A 375 -5.24 -5.32 25.20
CA THR A 375 -4.58 -5.69 26.46
C THR A 375 -5.37 -6.66 27.33
N LYS A 376 -6.72 -6.66 27.23
CA LYS A 376 -7.55 -7.60 27.98
C LYS A 376 -7.31 -9.00 27.43
N ILE A 377 -7.60 -9.22 26.14
CA ILE A 377 -7.39 -10.51 25.46
C ILE A 377 -5.95 -11.00 25.62
N TYR A 378 -4.97 -10.14 25.36
CA TYR A 378 -3.56 -10.53 25.45
C TYR A 378 -3.18 -11.06 26.84
N LYS A 379 -3.65 -10.39 27.91
CA LYS A 379 -3.33 -10.79 29.29
C LYS A 379 -4.19 -11.96 29.79
N THR A 380 -5.48 -11.99 29.45
CA THR A 380 -6.42 -12.98 29.99
C THR A 380 -6.40 -14.30 29.24
N ILE A 381 -6.06 -14.30 27.94
CA ILE A 381 -6.17 -15.48 27.08
C ILE A 381 -4.80 -16.05 26.71
N PHE A 382 -3.84 -15.21 26.31
CA PHE A 382 -2.58 -15.69 25.70
C PHE A 382 -1.37 -15.72 26.65
N ALA A 383 -1.53 -15.19 27.86
CA ALA A 383 -0.45 -14.98 28.85
C ALA A 383 0.73 -14.13 28.29
N SER A 384 1.46 -13.42 29.15
CA SER A 384 2.50 -12.49 28.71
C SER A 384 3.81 -13.19 28.32
N GLN A 385 3.79 -13.97 27.24
CA GLN A 385 4.99 -14.63 26.71
C GLN A 385 5.82 -13.68 25.83
N ALA A 386 7.13 -13.93 25.73
CA ALA A 386 8.04 -13.11 24.93
C ALA A 386 7.91 -13.39 23.42
N GLU A 387 7.58 -14.64 23.07
CA GLU A 387 7.29 -15.11 21.73
C GLU A 387 6.02 -15.95 21.81
N LEU A 388 5.08 -15.69 20.91
CA LEU A 388 3.77 -16.31 20.88
C LEU A 388 3.53 -16.87 19.49
N VAL A 389 3.37 -18.19 19.39
CA VAL A 389 2.96 -18.87 18.17
C VAL A 389 1.47 -19.15 18.28
N LEU A 390 0.67 -18.60 17.37
CA LEU A 390 -0.78 -18.81 17.34
C LEU A 390 -1.18 -19.61 16.11
N SER A 391 -1.92 -20.70 16.33
CA SER A 391 -2.67 -21.38 15.28
C SER A 391 -4.16 -21.07 15.38
N PRO A 392 -4.95 -21.26 14.30
CA PRO A 392 -6.41 -21.15 14.38
C PRO A 392 -7.02 -22.07 15.44
N GLU A 393 -6.45 -23.27 15.61
CA GLU A 393 -6.88 -24.24 16.62
C GLU A 393 -6.74 -23.70 18.05
N ASP A 394 -5.69 -22.92 18.33
CA ASP A 394 -5.47 -22.36 19.68
C ASP A 394 -6.56 -21.37 20.07
N ILE A 395 -7.12 -20.65 19.10
CA ILE A 395 -8.27 -19.76 19.31
C ILE A 395 -9.56 -20.57 19.52
N LEU A 396 -9.75 -21.65 18.76
CA LEU A 396 -10.93 -22.52 18.88
C LEU A 396 -10.92 -23.38 20.14
N ARG A 397 -9.74 -23.63 20.72
CA ARG A 397 -9.58 -24.34 22.00
C ARG A 397 -10.00 -23.53 23.22
N ILE A 398 -10.33 -22.24 23.08
CA ILE A 398 -10.82 -21.42 24.19
C ILE A 398 -12.19 -21.96 24.64
N ARG A 399 -12.24 -22.55 25.84
CA ARG A 399 -13.46 -23.18 26.39
C ARG A 399 -14.27 -22.28 27.32
N HIS A 400 -13.65 -21.29 27.96
CA HIS A 400 -14.32 -20.49 29.00
C HIS A 400 -15.39 -19.57 28.36
N PRO A 401 -16.67 -19.64 28.79
CA PRO A 401 -17.78 -18.98 28.09
C PRO A 401 -17.61 -17.46 27.97
N ASP A 402 -17.08 -16.80 29.00
CA ASP A 402 -16.81 -15.36 28.96
C ASP A 402 -15.69 -15.00 27.98
N ASN A 403 -14.68 -15.85 27.85
CA ASN A 403 -13.58 -15.64 26.90
C ASN A 403 -14.05 -15.90 25.46
N VAL A 404 -14.92 -16.89 25.25
CA VAL A 404 -15.56 -17.15 23.94
C VAL A 404 -16.39 -15.95 23.50
N ARG A 405 -17.24 -15.40 24.39
CA ARG A 405 -18.03 -14.20 24.10
C ARG A 405 -17.15 -12.99 23.78
N LEU A 406 -16.10 -12.76 24.58
CA LEU A 406 -15.15 -11.68 24.35
C LEU A 406 -14.44 -11.84 22.99
N MET A 407 -13.99 -13.05 22.66
CA MET A 407 -13.35 -13.34 21.38
C MET A 407 -14.31 -13.15 20.20
N LEU A 408 -15.56 -13.59 20.34
CA LEU A 408 -16.57 -13.44 19.30
C LEU A 408 -16.87 -11.95 19.02
N ASP A 409 -17.11 -11.15 20.06
CA ASP A 409 -17.31 -9.69 19.92
C ASP A 409 -16.12 -9.03 19.20
N ARG A 410 -14.89 -9.37 19.62
CA ARG A 410 -13.70 -8.83 18.98
C ARG A 410 -13.50 -9.30 17.54
N SER A 411 -13.87 -10.53 17.22
CA SER A 411 -13.80 -11.07 15.86
C SER A 411 -14.81 -10.39 14.93
N ASN A 412 -16.03 -10.16 15.42
CA ASN A 412 -17.04 -9.40 14.70
C ASN A 412 -16.60 -7.94 14.48
N ARG A 413 -15.99 -7.32 15.49
CA ARG A 413 -15.39 -5.98 15.34
C ARG A 413 -14.23 -5.97 14.34
N PHE A 414 -13.39 -7.00 14.34
CA PHE A 414 -12.31 -7.16 13.36
C PHE A 414 -12.86 -7.17 11.93
N LEU A 415 -13.89 -7.98 11.65
CA LEU A 415 -14.50 -8.08 10.31
C LEU A 415 -15.08 -6.74 9.84
N ARG A 416 -15.78 -6.01 10.73
CA ARG A 416 -16.37 -4.70 10.41
C ARG A 416 -15.32 -3.62 10.10
N VAL A 417 -14.22 -3.61 10.84
CA VAL A 417 -13.21 -2.53 10.75
C VAL A 417 -12.09 -2.89 9.79
N VAL A 418 -11.42 -4.02 10.06
CA VAL A 418 -10.22 -4.46 9.33
C VAL A 418 -10.61 -5.35 8.15
N GLY A 419 -11.52 -6.30 8.33
CA GLY A 419 -11.99 -7.19 7.26
C GLY A 419 -12.52 -6.41 6.06
N ARG A 420 -13.42 -5.43 6.29
CA ARG A 420 -13.93 -4.54 5.24
C ARG A 420 -12.81 -3.87 4.44
N LYS A 421 -11.77 -3.40 5.13
CA LYS A 421 -10.61 -2.75 4.51
C LYS A 421 -9.79 -3.76 3.67
N LEU A 422 -9.57 -4.97 4.18
CA LEU A 422 -8.85 -6.03 3.48
C LEU A 422 -9.57 -6.50 2.22
N PHE A 423 -10.90 -6.65 2.25
CA PHE A 423 -11.67 -6.95 1.04
C PHE A 423 -11.64 -5.80 0.02
N ALA A 424 -11.75 -4.55 0.47
CA ALA A 424 -11.56 -3.39 -0.41
C ALA A 424 -10.17 -3.34 -1.05
N TYR A 425 -9.14 -3.84 -0.35
CA TYR A 425 -7.78 -3.94 -0.84
C TYR A 425 -7.59 -5.09 -1.84
N ARG A 426 -8.13 -6.27 -1.54
CA ARG A 426 -8.14 -7.41 -2.47
C ARG A 426 -8.89 -7.07 -3.76
N GLU A 427 -10.02 -6.38 -3.66
CA GLU A 427 -10.78 -5.88 -4.81
C GLU A 427 -9.94 -4.97 -5.71
N ARG A 428 -9.21 -4.02 -5.13
CA ARG A 428 -8.33 -3.10 -5.89
C ARG A 428 -7.25 -3.85 -6.66
N TYR A 429 -6.65 -4.85 -6.02
CA TYR A 429 -5.65 -5.71 -6.65
C TYR A 429 -6.27 -6.52 -7.80
N LEU A 430 -7.38 -7.20 -7.56
CA LEU A 430 -8.06 -8.01 -8.58
C LEU A 430 -8.50 -7.18 -9.79
N LEU A 431 -8.97 -5.95 -9.59
CA LEU A 431 -9.28 -5.03 -10.71
C LEU A 431 -8.04 -4.75 -11.58
N GLU A 432 -6.84 -4.64 -11.00
CA GLU A 432 -5.61 -4.48 -11.79
C GLU A 432 -5.22 -5.75 -12.53
N VAL A 433 -5.38 -6.91 -11.90
CA VAL A 433 -5.11 -8.22 -12.52
C VAL A 433 -6.03 -8.45 -13.71
N VAL A 434 -7.35 -8.26 -13.53
CA VAL A 434 -8.35 -8.36 -14.61
C VAL A 434 -8.04 -7.35 -15.73
N GLY A 435 -7.72 -6.11 -15.37
CA GLY A 435 -7.34 -5.08 -16.33
C GLY A 435 -6.17 -5.46 -17.21
N TYR A 436 -5.13 -6.03 -16.60
CA TYR A 436 -3.96 -6.50 -17.33
C TYR A 436 -4.28 -7.73 -18.18
N ALA A 437 -5.04 -8.69 -17.66
CA ALA A 437 -5.44 -9.89 -18.38
C ALA A 437 -6.17 -9.52 -19.69
N VAL A 438 -7.19 -8.67 -19.59
CA VAL A 438 -7.97 -8.19 -20.73
C VAL A 438 -7.12 -7.43 -21.74
N TRP A 439 -6.20 -6.58 -21.28
CA TRP A 439 -5.26 -5.91 -22.17
C TRP A 439 -4.33 -6.91 -22.89
N LYS A 440 -3.82 -7.90 -22.17
CA LYS A 440 -2.88 -8.88 -22.72
C LYS A 440 -3.53 -9.79 -23.76
N GLU A 441 -4.80 -10.11 -23.61
CA GLU A 441 -5.59 -10.88 -24.60
C GLU A 441 -5.91 -10.09 -25.87
N SER A 442 -5.82 -8.75 -25.83
CA SER A 442 -6.02 -7.90 -27.01
C SER A 442 -4.78 -7.70 -27.88
N LEU A 443 -3.62 -8.20 -27.42
CA LEU A 443 -2.36 -8.23 -28.14
C LEU A 443 -2.20 -9.57 -28.85
#